data_AF-I9DC23-F1
#
_entry.id   AF-I9DC23-F1
#
_cell.length_a   1.000
_cell.length_b   1.000
_cell.length_c   1.000
_cell.angle_alpha   90.00
_cell.angle_beta   90.00
_cell.angle_gamma   90.00
#
_symmetry.space_group_name_H-M   'P 1'
#
loop_
_entity.id
_entity.type
_entity.pdbx_description
1 polymer ?
#
loop_
_entity_poly.entity_id
_entity_poly.type
_entity_poly.pdbx_seq_one_letter_code
_entity_poly.pdbx_strand_id
1 'polypeptide(L)' 'MVKVNAKGKINNGKLVNRYIWIIDDSENTGGYLVIQSPTISFEGEGFDNWFVTLEEVEQFINYNKWEIEWFEKNELGDN' A
#
# COMPACT_ATOMS: atom_id res chain seq x y z
N MET A 1 7.60 1.74 -9.25
CA MET A 1 6.31 1.53 -9.93
C MET A 1 5.29 1.13 -8.88
N VAL A 2 4.10 1.72 -8.93
CA VAL A 2 2.99 1.39 -8.03
C VAL A 2 2.31 0.09 -8.49
N LYS A 3 1.97 -0.80 -7.54
CA LYS A 3 1.18 -2.00 -7.80
C LYS A 3 -0.14 -1.91 -7.05
N VAL A 4 -1.25 -1.96 -7.77
CA VAL A 4 -2.61 -1.98 -7.22
C VAL A 4 -3.00 -3.43 -6.90
N ASN A 5 -3.85 -3.62 -5.89
CA ASN A 5 -4.23 -4.93 -5.36
C ASN A 5 -3.03 -5.77 -4.92
N ALA A 6 -2.03 -5.09 -4.36
CA ALA A 6 -0.76 -5.70 -3.98
C ALA A 6 -0.30 -5.18 -2.62
N LYS A 7 0.37 -6.07 -1.88
CA LYS A 7 1.03 -5.78 -0.62
C LYS A 7 2.54 -5.66 -0.85
N GLY A 8 3.21 -4.87 -0.03
CA GLY A 8 4.65 -4.72 -0.06
C GLY A 8 5.22 -4.22 1.26
N LYS A 9 6.54 -4.06 1.32
CA LYS A 9 7.28 -3.50 2.45
C LYS A 9 7.98 -2.21 2.03
N ILE A 10 7.87 -1.19 2.87
CA ILE A 10 8.58 0.08 2.69
C ILE A 10 10.02 -0.10 3.17
N ASN A 11 10.97 -0.03 2.25
CA ASN A 11 12.40 -0.21 2.51
C ASN A 11 13.16 1.12 2.63
N ASN A 12 12.57 2.24 2.21
CA ASN A 12 13.15 3.58 2.34
C ASN A 12 12.06 4.65 2.56
N GLY A 13 12.43 5.79 3.15
CA GLY A 13 11.56 6.94 3.38
C GLY A 13 10.88 6.96 4.76
N LYS A 14 9.79 7.71 4.87
CA LYS A 14 8.99 7.77 6.12
C LYS A 14 8.43 6.37 6.42
N LEU A 15 8.19 6.01 7.69
CA LEU A 15 7.58 4.71 8.03
C LEU A 15 8.32 3.47 7.47
N VAL A 16 9.65 3.54 7.32
CA VAL A 16 10.47 2.38 6.92
C VAL A 16 10.18 1.16 7.81
N ASN A 17 10.26 -0.04 7.24
CA ASN A 17 9.88 -1.32 7.83
C ASN A 17 8.37 -1.54 8.08
N ARG A 18 7.50 -0.59 7.71
CA ARG A 18 6.06 -0.86 7.64
C ARG A 18 5.67 -1.57 6.35
N TYR A 19 4.55 -2.28 6.41
CA TYR A 19 3.89 -2.90 5.28
C TYR A 19 2.89 -1.92 4.66
N ILE A 20 2.74 -2.00 3.34
CA ILE A 20 1.82 -1.19 2.56
C ILE A 20 0.91 -2.09 1.74
N TRP A 21 -0.37 -1.76 1.65
CA TRP A 21 -1.34 -2.42 0.78
C TRP A 21 -2.08 -1.37 -0.02
N ILE A 22 -2.07 -1.52 -1.34
CA ILE A 22 -2.87 -0.70 -2.25
C ILE A 22 -4.04 -1.53 -2.73
N ILE A 23 -5.25 -1.03 -2.52
CA ILE A 23 -6.51 -1.67 -2.91
C ILE A 23 -7.17 -0.80 -3.97
N ASP A 24 -7.61 -1.42 -5.06
CA ASP A 24 -8.59 -0.81 -5.96
C ASP A 24 -9.96 -0.86 -5.27
N ASP A 25 -10.44 0.30 -4.85
CA ASP A 25 -11.73 0.45 -4.19
C ASP A 25 -12.71 1.24 -5.07
N SER A 26 -12.48 1.24 -6.39
CA SER A 26 -13.25 2.01 -7.35
C SER A 26 -14.72 1.59 -7.40
N GLU A 27 -15.02 0.32 -7.15
CA GLU A 27 -16.40 -0.18 -7.10
C GLU A 27 -17.17 0.28 -5.86
N ASN A 28 -16.50 0.51 -4.71
CA ASN A 28 -17.18 0.88 -3.46
C ASN A 28 -17.15 2.39 -3.19
N THR A 29 -16.02 3.04 -3.43
CA THR A 29 -15.78 4.45 -3.09
C THR A 29 -15.38 5.30 -4.28
N GLY A 30 -15.09 4.68 -5.44
CA GLY A 30 -14.64 5.39 -6.64
C GLY A 30 -13.16 5.74 -6.65
N GLY A 31 -12.35 5.15 -5.77
CA GLY A 31 -10.93 5.48 -5.65
C GLY A 31 -10.04 4.31 -5.21
N TYR A 32 -8.92 4.64 -4.58
CA TYR A 32 -7.90 3.71 -4.11
C TYR A 32 -7.64 3.90 -2.63
N LEU A 33 -7.46 2.80 -1.92
CA LEU A 33 -7.04 2.80 -0.52
C LEU A 33 -5.56 2.42 -0.42
N VAL A 34 -4.79 3.24 0.28
CA VAL A 34 -3.39 2.97 0.62
C VAL A 34 -3.29 2.78 2.14
N ILE A 35 -3.10 1.54 2.55
CA ILE A 35 -3.03 1.14 3.95
C ILE A 35 -1.57 0.94 4.35
N GLN A 36 -1.17 1.45 5.52
CA GLN A 36 0.12 1.15 6.16
C GLN A 36 -0.08 0.45 7.49
N SER A 37 0.66 -0.64 7.71
CA SER A 37 0.56 -1.44 8.94
C SER A 37 1.96 -1.83 9.46
N PRO A 38 2.17 -1.98 10.78
CA PRO A 38 3.38 -2.58 11.31
C PRO A 38 3.43 -4.11 11.11
N THR A 39 2.32 -4.75 10.73
CA THR A 39 2.21 -6.21 10.54
C THR A 39 1.88 -6.56 9.09
N ILE A 40 2.38 -7.71 8.61
CA ILE A 40 2.11 -8.18 7.24
C ILE A 40 0.67 -8.67 7.06
N SER A 41 -0.01 -9.03 8.16
CA SER A 41 -1.42 -9.41 8.15
C SER A 41 -2.36 -8.20 8.04
N PHE A 42 -1.85 -6.97 8.19
CA PHE A 42 -2.65 -5.74 8.24
C PHE A 42 -3.69 -5.73 9.38
N GLU A 43 -3.45 -6.50 10.43
CA GLU A 43 -4.29 -6.52 11.63
C GLU A 43 -3.77 -5.54 12.69
N GLY A 44 -4.69 -4.93 13.43
CA GLY A 44 -4.38 -4.03 14.56
C GLY A 44 -4.21 -2.57 14.13
N GLU A 45 -3.18 -1.91 14.66
CA GLU A 45 -2.90 -0.50 14.37
C GLU A 45 -2.49 -0.32 12.90
N GLY A 46 -3.13 0.62 12.21
CA GLY A 46 -2.79 0.97 10.84
C GLY A 46 -3.23 2.39 10.51
N PHE A 47 -2.76 2.88 9.37
CA PHE A 47 -3.22 4.12 8.78
C PHE A 47 -3.75 3.81 7.39
N ASP A 48 -4.89 4.39 7.02
CA ASP A 48 -5.43 4.37 5.68
C ASP A 48 -5.50 5.78 5.12
N ASN A 49 -5.23 5.88 3.81
CA ASN A 49 -5.40 7.10 3.05
C ASN A 49 -6.17 6.73 1.79
N TRP A 50 -7.20 7.50 1.48
CA TRP A 50 -8.02 7.33 0.27
C TRP A 50 -7.65 8.38 -0.78
N PHE A 51 -7.58 7.94 -2.03
CA PHE A 51 -7.25 8.79 -3.19
C PHE A 51 -8.22 8.55 -4.32
N VAL A 52 -8.56 9.58 -5.08
CA VAL A 52 -9.49 9.48 -6.22
C VAL A 52 -8.82 8.74 -7.37
N THR A 53 -7.53 9.01 -7.59
CA THR A 53 -6.80 8.53 -8.77
C THR A 53 -5.51 7.79 -8.41
N LEU A 54 -5.07 6.92 -9.31
CA LEU A 54 -3.78 6.23 -9.17
C LEU A 54 -2.60 7.20 -9.23
N GLU A 55 -2.74 8.32 -9.95
CA GLU A 55 -1.72 9.36 -10.00
C GLU A 55 -1.50 10.01 -8.61
N GLU A 56 -2.58 10.27 -7.86
CA GLU A 56 -2.47 10.78 -6.49
C GLU A 56 -1.78 9.78 -5.56
N VAL A 57 -2.01 8.48 -5.74
CA VAL A 57 -1.29 7.41 -5.01
C VAL A 57 0.20 7.46 -5.35
N GLU A 58 0.57 7.60 -6.62
CA GLU A 58 1.96 7.75 -7.05
C GLU A 58 2.62 8.99 -6.46
N GLN A 59 1.92 10.13 -6.49
CA GLN A 59 2.38 11.38 -5.88
C GLN A 59 2.58 11.22 -4.36
N PHE A 60 1.68 10.52 -3.67
CA PHE A 60 1.78 10.25 -2.25
C PHE A 60 3.00 9.38 -1.90
N ILE A 61 3.25 8.32 -2.67
CA ILE A 61 4.42 7.44 -2.52
C ILE A 61 5.71 8.24 -2.76
N ASN A 62 5.75 9.06 -3.82
CA ASN A 62 6.89 9.91 -4.14
C ASN A 62 7.15 10.98 -3.08
N TYR A 63 6.10 11.64 -2.57
CA TYR A 63 6.19 12.64 -1.50
C TYR A 63 6.82 12.06 -0.24
N ASN A 64 6.45 10.83 0.13
CA ASN A 64 7.00 10.15 1.30
C ASN A 64 8.37 9.50 1.05
N LYS A 65 8.89 9.56 -0.20
CA LYS A 65 10.14 8.93 -0.64
C LYS A 65 10.15 7.43 -0.40
N TRP A 66 9.02 6.77 -0.63
CA TRP A 66 8.88 5.35 -0.41
C TRP A 66 9.47 4.53 -1.56
N GLU A 67 10.43 3.67 -1.22
CA GLU A 67 10.84 2.55 -2.06
C GLU A 67 10.17 1.30 -1.51
N ILE A 68 9.31 0.68 -2.33
CA ILE A 68 8.46 -0.43 -1.91
C ILE A 68 8.94 -1.71 -2.60
N GLU A 69 9.27 -2.71 -1.78
CA GLU A 69 9.44 -4.08 -2.22
C GLU A 69 8.08 -4.76 -2.23
N TRP A 70 7.55 -5.03 -3.41
CA TRP A 70 6.25 -5.67 -3.58
C TRP A 70 6.36 -7.17 -3.44
N PHE A 71 5.44 -7.77 -2.68
CA PHE A 71 5.39 -9.21 -2.52
C PHE A 71 4.78 -9.87 -3.76
N GLU A 72 5.31 -11.04 -4.11
CA GLU A 72 4.72 -11.91 -5.10
C GLU A 72 3.50 -12.62 -4.51
N LYS A 73 2.53 -12.98 -5.36
CA LYS A 73 1.23 -13.55 -4.91
C LYS A 73 1.38 -14.80 -4.02
N ASN A 74 2.48 -15.54 -4.20
CA ASN A 74 2.78 -16.76 -3.45
C ASN A 74 3.35 -16.51 -2.04
N GLU A 75 3.80 -15.29 -1.74
CA GLU A 75 4.44 -14.92 -0.47
C GLU A 75 3.42 -14.50 0.60
N LEU A 76 2.15 -14.30 0.19
CA LEU A 76 1.07 -13.84 1.05
C LEU A 76 0.23 -14.98 1.66
N GLY A 77 0.44 -16.24 1.23
CA GLY A 77 -0.29 -17.39 1.75
C GLY A 77 -1.78 -17.43 1.40
N ASP A 78 -2.24 -16.56 0.49
CA ASP A 78 -3.62 -16.51 0.02
C ASP A 78 -3.86 -17.67 -0.98
N ASN A 79 -4.42 -18.79 -0.49
CA ASN A 79 -5.01 -19.88 -1.28
C ASN A 79 -6.43 -19.52 -1.73
#